data_AF-A0A960VGQ9-F1
#
_entry.id   AF-A0A960VGQ9-F1
#
_cell.length_a   1.000
_cell.length_b   1.000
_cell.length_c   1.000
_cell.angle_alpha   90.00
_cell.angle_beta   90.00
_cell.angle_gamma   90.00
#
_symmetry.space_group_name_H-M   'P 1'
#
loop_
_entity.id
_entity.type
_entity.pdbx_description
1 polymer ?
#
loop_
_entity_poly.entity_id
_entity_poly.type
_entity_poly.pdbx_seq_one_letter_code
_entity_poly.pdbx_strand_id
1 'polypeptide(L)' 'MTYIPRQKVTKLIPNKFEAIKVAALEARRLNDRARTYNVALPGKITTLAVERLINGKIEFYDVKERARQVRLEREQEGEE' A
#
# COMPACT_ATOMS: atom_id res chain seq x y z
N MET A 1 8.10 2.40 -20.59
CA MET A 1 7.43 1.77 -19.42
C MET A 1 8.55 1.35 -18.49
N THR A 2 8.62 1.91 -17.27
CA THR A 2 9.72 1.60 -16.34
C THR A 2 9.57 0.17 -15.84
N TYR A 3 10.65 -0.62 -15.91
CA TYR A 3 10.66 -1.98 -15.40
C TYR A 3 10.51 -1.98 -13.88
N ILE A 4 9.53 -2.73 -13.38
CA ILE A 4 9.28 -2.89 -11.94
C ILE A 4 9.78 -4.27 -11.52
N PRO A 5 10.78 -4.36 -10.63
CA PRO A 5 11.31 -5.64 -10.18
C PRO A 5 10.32 -6.34 -9.25
N ARG A 6 9.65 -7.39 -9.75
CA ARG A 6 8.65 -8.18 -8.99
C ARG A 6 9.12 -8.59 -7.61
N GLN A 7 10.40 -8.97 -7.50
CA GLN A 7 11.01 -9.49 -6.27
C GLN A 7 11.04 -8.44 -5.15
N LYS A 8 11.21 -7.15 -5.49
CA LYS A 8 11.19 -6.08 -4.48
C LYS A 8 9.79 -5.86 -3.92
N VAL A 9 8.78 -5.93 -4.79
CA VAL A 9 7.37 -5.79 -4.40
C VAL A 9 6.93 -6.98 -3.54
N THR A 10 7.25 -8.21 -3.95
CA THR A 10 6.84 -9.42 -3.21
C THR A 10 7.59 -9.62 -1.91
N LYS A 11 8.76 -9.00 -1.72
CA LYS A 11 9.47 -8.99 -0.44
C LYS A 11 8.74 -8.16 0.63
N LEU A 12 8.00 -7.14 0.21
CA LEU A 12 7.21 -6.29 1.11
C LEU A 12 5.82 -6.87 1.35
N ILE A 13 5.14 -7.28 0.27
CA ILE A 13 3.81 -7.88 0.33
C ILE A 13 3.90 -9.26 -0.33
N PRO A 14 3.94 -10.36 0.45
CA PRO A 14 4.12 -11.71 -0.09
C PRO A 14 3.07 -12.09 -1.13
N ASN A 15 1.83 -11.63 -0.95
CA ASN A 15 0.75 -11.85 -1.89
C ASN A 15 0.80 -10.85 -3.06
N LYS A 16 1.14 -11.35 -4.26
CA LYS A 16 1.21 -10.52 -5.47
C LYS A 16 -0.09 -9.77 -5.80
N PHE A 17 -1.26 -10.34 -5.50
CA PHE A 17 -2.55 -9.73 -5.81
C PHE A 17 -2.86 -8.59 -4.86
N GLU A 18 -2.50 -8.76 -3.58
CA GLU A 18 -2.62 -7.72 -2.58
C GLU A 18 -1.66 -6.57 -2.88
N ALA A 19 -0.42 -6.88 -3.29
CA ALA A 19 0.53 -5.87 -3.72
C ALA A 19 0.00 -5.02 -4.89
N ILE A 20 -0.66 -5.65 -5.87
CA ILE A 20 -1.33 -4.96 -6.98
C ILE A 20 -2.47 -4.07 -6.46
N LYS A 21 -3.30 -4.59 -5.54
CA LYS A 21 -4.42 -3.85 -4.94
C LYS A 21 -3.91 -2.60 -4.20
N VAL A 22 -2.88 -2.73 -3.38
CA VAL A 22 -2.27 -1.63 -2.63
C VAL A 22 -1.68 -0.58 -3.58
N ALA A 23 -0.91 -1.01 -4.60
CA ALA A 23 -0.37 -0.10 -5.60
C ALA A 23 -1.47 0.65 -6.38
N ALA A 24 -2.58 -0.03 -6.71
CA ALA A 24 -3.71 0.58 -7.39
C ALA A 24 -4.45 1.60 -6.51
N LEU A 25 -4.59 1.34 -5.21
CA LEU A 25 -5.19 2.28 -4.26
C LEU A 25 -4.32 3.52 -4.08
N GLU A 26 -3.00 3.36 -3.96
CA GLU A 26 -2.09 4.51 -3.89
C GLU A 26 -2.10 5.32 -5.19
N ALA A 27 -2.16 4.67 -6.35
CA ALA A 27 -2.29 5.36 -7.63
C ALA A 27 -3.57 6.23 -7.67
N ARG A 28 -4.70 5.72 -7.19
CA ARG A 28 -5.95 6.51 -7.08
C ARG A 28 -5.78 7.69 -6.14
N ARG A 29 -5.21 7.47 -4.95
CA ARG A 29 -4.93 8.54 -3.97
C ARG A 29 -4.02 9.63 -4.54
N LEU A 30 -2.97 9.26 -5.27
CA LEU A 30 -2.08 10.21 -5.94
C LEU A 30 -2.81 11.03 -7.01
N ASN A 31 -3.65 10.37 -7.82
CA ASN A 31 -4.45 11.03 -8.83
C ASN A 31 -5.46 12.02 -8.21
N ASP A 32 -6.15 11.61 -7.16
CA ASP A 32 -7.13 12.45 -6.47
C ASP A 32 -6.44 13.69 -5.88
N ARG A 33 -5.30 13.52 -5.20
CA ARG A 33 -4.49 14.64 -4.70
C ARG A 33 -4.01 15.58 -5.82
N ALA A 34 -3.51 15.02 -6.93
CA ALA A 34 -3.05 15.81 -8.06
C ALA A 34 -4.19 16.67 -8.64
N ARG A 35 -5.41 16.13 -8.71
CA ARG A 35 -6.61 16.87 -9.12
C ARG A 35 -7.01 17.93 -8.10
N THR A 36 -7.04 17.59 -6.81
CA THR A 36 -7.40 18.52 -5.73
C THR A 36 -6.48 19.75 -5.69
N TYR A 37 -5.17 19.54 -5.84
CA TYR A 37 -4.20 20.63 -5.78
C TYR A 37 -3.83 21.21 -7.16
N ASN A 38 -4.47 20.72 -8.24
CA ASN A 38 -4.18 21.07 -9.63
C ASN A 38 -2.68 20.98 -9.99
N VAL A 39 -2.00 19.92 -9.52
CA VAL A 39 -0.56 19.71 -9.70
C VAL A 39 -0.33 18.63 -10.74
N ALA A 40 0.62 18.87 -11.66
CA ALA A 40 1.09 17.85 -12.58
C ALA A 40 2.07 16.88 -11.88
N LEU A 41 1.80 15.58 -11.98
CA LEU A 41 2.68 14.55 -11.42
C LEU A 41 3.85 14.27 -12.38
N PRO A 42 5.05 13.99 -11.85
CA PRO A 42 6.22 13.65 -12.66
C PRO A 42 6.11 12.22 -13.18
N GLY A 43 5.38 12.04 -14.28
CA GLY A 43 5.26 10.76 -14.99
C GLY A 43 3.98 9.97 -14.71
N LYS A 44 3.99 8.68 -15.06
CA LYS A 44 2.81 7.83 -14.93
C LYS A 44 2.50 7.53 -13.46
N ILE A 45 1.26 7.77 -13.08
CA ILE A 45 0.78 7.61 -11.69
C ILE A 45 1.02 6.19 -11.15
N THR A 46 0.85 5.18 -11.98
CA THR A 46 1.09 3.78 -11.60
C THR A 46 2.56 3.49 -11.33
N THR A 47 3.48 4.13 -12.06
CA THR A 47 4.92 4.00 -11.82
C THR A 47 5.30 4.66 -10.49
N LEU A 48 4.78 5.86 -10.23
CA LEU A 48 4.99 6.57 -8.96
C LEU A 48 4.44 5.77 -7.76
N ALA A 49 3.25 5.20 -7.88
CA ALA A 49 2.65 4.39 -6.82
C ALA A 49 3.51 3.17 -6.47
N VAL A 50 4.05 2.49 -7.48
CA VAL A 50 4.90 1.32 -7.27
C VAL A 50 6.27 1.70 -6.68
N GLU A 51 6.84 2.83 -7.10
CA GLU A 51 8.07 3.36 -6.49
C GLU A 51 7.86 3.72 -5.02
N ARG A 52 6.74 4.36 -4.69
CA ARG A 52 6.37 4.65 -3.30
C ARG A 52 6.20 3.38 -2.49
N LEU A 53 5.61 2.34 -3.07
CA LEU A 53 5.47 1.03 -2.44
C LEU A 53 6.83 0.40 -2.13
N ILE A 54 7.73 0.33 -3.12
CA ILE A 54 9.07 -0.24 -2.96
C ILE A 54 9.90 0.53 -1.93
N ASN A 55 9.73 1.85 -1.86
CA ASN A 55 10.43 2.71 -0.91
C ASN A 55 9.79 2.74 0.49
N GLY A 56 8.76 1.92 0.75
CA GLY A 56 8.09 1.88 2.06
C GLY A 56 7.33 3.16 2.43
N LYS A 57 7.00 4.02 1.44
CA LYS A 57 6.24 5.27 1.65
C LYS A 57 4.73 5.06 1.75
N ILE A 58 4.29 3.81 1.77
CA ILE A 58 2.89 3.38 1.84
C ILE A 58 2.78 2.40 3.00
N GLU A 59 1.93 2.73 3.95
CA GLU A 59 1.52 1.79 4.98
C GLU A 59 0.47 0.85 4.40
N PHE A 60 0.68 -0.45 4.57
CA PHE A 60 -0.32 -1.46 4.27
C PHE A 60 -0.54 -2.29 5.52
N TYR A 61 -1.79 -2.67 5.76
CA TYR A 61 -2.16 -3.57 6.84
C TYR A 61 -2.61 -4.88 6.22
N ASP A 62 -1.97 -5.99 6.61
CA ASP A 62 -2.53 -7.31 6.31
C ASP A 62 -3.79 -7.49 7.17
N VAL A 63 -4.93 -7.66 6.50
CA VAL A 63 -6.24 -7.81 7.15
C VAL A 63 -6.26 -9.01 8.11
N LYS A 64 -5.50 -10.07 7.82
CA LYS A 64 -5.41 -11.24 8.69
C LYS A 64 -4.61 -10.96 9.95
N GLU A 65 -3.49 -10.25 9.84
CA GLU A 65 -2.69 -9.85 11.00
C GLU A 65 -3.45 -8.84 11.87
N ARG A 66 -4.12 -7.87 11.26
CA ARG A 66 -4.97 -6.92 12.00
C ARG A 66 -6.11 -7.61 12.73
N ALA A 67 -6.76 -8.60 12.11
CA ALA A 67 -7.81 -9.39 12.76
C ALA A 67 -7.28 -10.21 13.95
N ARG A 68 -6.02 -10.68 13.90
CA ARG A 68 -5.37 -11.35 15.04
C ARG A 68 -5.02 -10.37 16.16
N GLN A 69 -4.44 -9.21 15.83
CA GLN A 69 -4.15 -8.17 16.82
C GLN A 69 -5.41 -7.68 17.53
N VAL A 70 -6.47 -7.38 16.79
CA VAL A 70 -7.74 -6.93 17.38
C VAL A 70 -8.39 -8.00 18.27
N ARG A 71 -8.18 -9.29 17.98
CA ARG A 71 -8.62 -10.37 18.88
C ARG A 71 -7.80 -10.39 20.18
N LEU A 72 -6.48 -10.29 20.07
CA LEU A 72 -5.57 -10.24 21.23
C LEU A 72 -5.83 -9.00 22.10
N GLU A 73 -6.05 -7.83 21.50
CA GLU A 73 -6.40 -6.59 22.21
C GLU A 73 -7.72 -6.75 22.99
N ARG A 74 -8.74 -7.38 22.39
CA ARG A 74 -10.02 -7.67 23.07
C ARG A 74 -9.90 -8.71 24.18
N GLU A 75 -9.02 -9.69 24.04
CA GLU A 75 -8.75 -10.68 25.08
C GLU A 75 -8.06 -10.03 26.29
N GLN A 76 -7.15 -9.07 26.06
CA GLN A 76 -6.48 -8.31 27.13
C GLN A 76 -7.41 -7.31 27.83
N GLU A 77 -8.28 -6.61 27.10
CA GLU A 77 -9.27 -5.69 27.70
C GLU A 77 -10.38 -6.41 28.49
N GLY A 78 -10.59 -7.71 28.28
CA GLY A 78 -11.58 -8.52 29.00
C GLY A 78 -11.06 -9.14 30.31
N GLU A 79 -9.76 -9.04 30.57
CA GLU A 79 -9.10 -9.56 31.79
C GLU A 79 -8.79 -8.47 32.84
N GLU A 80 -9.05 -7.18 32.57
CA GLU A 80 -9.04 -6.06 33.53
C GLU A 80 -10.44 -5.77 34.12
#